data_AF-A0A846HH25-F1
#
_entry.id   AF-A0A846HH25-F1
#
_cell.length_a   1.000
_cell.length_b   1.000
_cell.length_c   1.000
_cell.angle_alpha   90.00
_cell.angle_beta   90.00
_cell.angle_gamma   90.00
#
_symmetry.space_group_name_H-M   'P 1'
#
loop_
_entity.id
_entity.type
_entity.pdbx_description
1 polymer ?
#
loop_
_entity_poly.entity_id
_entity_poly.type
_entity_poly.pdbx_seq_one_letter_code
_entity_poly.pdbx_strand_id
1 'polypeptide(L)' 'MKLKVTEQGVVIPKEFLEGVEEVEIRKENNLIVVITTIKSDPILSMGMHPVSCGVTDASEQADTYIYGFNE' A
#
# COMPACT_ATOMS: atom_id res chain seq x y z
N MET A 1 -15.21 -3.07 24.91
CA MET A 1 -15.70 -1.87 25.64
C MET A 1 -17.06 -1.45 25.08
N LYS A 2 -17.86 -0.68 25.82
CA LYS A 2 -19.09 -0.04 25.31
C LYS A 2 -18.89 1.47 25.31
N LEU A 3 -19.04 2.11 24.16
CA LEU A 3 -18.86 3.54 23.96
C LEU A 3 -20.20 4.18 23.61
N LYS A 4 -20.41 5.42 24.05
CA LYS A 4 -21.55 6.24 23.63
C LYS A 4 -21.18 6.96 22.35
N VAL A 5 -22.11 7.02 21.39
CA VAL A 5 -21.94 7.84 20.19
C VAL A 5 -22.13 9.30 20.59
N THR A 6 -21.14 10.15 20.28
CA THR A 6 -21.20 11.61 20.48
C THR A 6 -21.45 12.32 19.15
N GLU A 7 -21.51 13.66 19.16
CA GLU A 7 -21.62 14.46 17.92
C GLU A 7 -20.41 14.26 16.99
N GLN A 8 -19.26 13.89 17.56
CA GLN A 8 -18.03 13.54 16.83
C GLN A 8 -17.99 12.07 16.39
N GLY A 9 -19.03 11.27 16.69
CA GLY A 9 -19.09 9.84 16.41
C GLY A 9 -18.53 8.97 17.54
N VAL A 10 -17.84 7.89 17.18
CA VAL A 10 -17.19 6.97 18.13
C VAL A 10 -15.68 7.07 17.93
N VAL A 11 -14.95 7.36 19.00
CA VAL A 11 -13.50 7.47 18.97
C VAL A 11 -12.88 6.11 19.29
N ILE A 12 -12.00 5.63 18.39
CA ILE A 12 -11.15 4.46 18.63
C ILE A 12 -9.85 4.97 19.26
N PRO A 13 -9.48 4.51 20.48
CA PRO A 13 -8.21 4.87 21.10
C PRO A 13 -7.00 4.58 20.18
N LYS A 14 -6.05 5.51 20.12
CA LYS A 14 -4.85 5.40 19.25
C LYS A 14 -3.99 4.18 19.59
N GLU A 15 -3.94 3.79 20.86
CA GLU A 15 -3.27 2.59 21.35
C GLU A 15 -3.76 1.29 20.68
N PHE A 16 -4.98 1.27 20.13
CA PHE A 16 -5.49 0.10 19.37
C PHE A 16 -4.99 0.05 17.92
N LEU A 17 -4.33 1.12 17.45
CA LEU A 17 -3.80 1.28 16.10
C LEU A 17 -2.29 1.59 16.13
N GLU A 18 -1.59 1.19 17.21
CA GLU A 18 -0.15 1.43 17.33
C GLU A 18 0.62 0.66 16.24
N GLY A 19 1.54 1.35 15.56
CA GLY A 19 2.30 0.78 14.44
C GLY A 19 1.53 0.64 13.12
N VAL A 20 0.29 1.15 13.06
CA VAL A 20 -0.54 1.13 11.86
C VAL A 20 -0.52 2.51 11.21
N GLU A 21 -0.08 2.57 9.95
CA GLU A 21 -0.03 3.83 9.17
C GLU A 21 -1.38 4.16 8.52
N GLU A 22 -2.07 3.12 8.04
CA GLU A 22 -3.34 3.26 7.32
C GLU A 22 -4.33 2.18 7.75
N VAL A 23 -5.62 2.52 7.64
CA VAL A 23 -6.73 1.59 7.90
C VAL A 23 -7.76 1.68 6.78
N GLU A 24 -8.31 0.53 6.42
CA GLU A 24 -9.50 0.45 5.59
C GLU A 24 -10.74 0.34 6.48
N ILE A 25 -11.76 1.16 6.22
CA ILE A 25 -13.02 1.14 6.97
C ILE A 25 -14.14 0.67 6.06
N ARG A 26 -14.80 -0.42 6.44
CA ARG A 26 -15.95 -0.99 5.72
C ARG A 26 -17.19 -0.98 6.59
N LYS A 27 -18.33 -0.67 6.00
CA LYS A 27 -19.65 -0.77 6.64
C LYS A 27 -20.44 -1.90 5.99
N GLU A 28 -20.69 -2.97 6.74
CA GLU A 28 -21.37 -4.16 6.24
C GLU A 28 -22.48 -4.59 7.19
N ASN A 29 -23.71 -4.68 6.68
CA ASN A 29 -24.93 -5.19 7.32
C ASN A 29 -25.38 -4.49 8.62
N ASN A 30 -24.53 -4.39 9.63
CA ASN A 30 -24.68 -3.58 10.85
C ASN A 30 -23.34 -3.42 11.60
N LEU A 31 -22.23 -3.76 10.94
CA LEU A 31 -20.88 -3.75 11.48
C LEU A 31 -20.08 -2.66 10.79
N ILE A 32 -19.23 -1.99 11.57
CA ILE A 32 -18.13 -1.19 11.05
C ILE A 32 -16.87 -2.01 11.30
N VAL A 33 -16.22 -2.42 10.22
CA VAL A 33 -14.97 -3.19 10.27
C VAL A 33 -13.83 -2.22 9.97
N VAL A 34 -12.87 -2.16 10.89
CA VAL A 34 -11.63 -1.40 10.72
C VAL A 34 -10.53 -2.42 10.50
N ILE A 35 -9.93 -2.41 9.31
CA ILE A 35 -8.90 -3.35 8.89
C ILE A 35 -7.59 -2.58 8.83
N THR A 36 -6.62 -2.99 9.64
CA THR A 36 -5.28 -2.39 9.60
C THR A 36 -4.58 -2.82 8.33
N THR A 37 -4.14 -1.87 7.50
CA THR A 37 -3.37 -2.19 6.30
C THR A 37 -1.89 -2.13 6.64
N ILE A 38 -1.27 -3.31 6.70
CA ILE A 38 0.19 -3.44 6.73
C ILE A 38 0.63 -3.49 5.26
N LYS A 39 0.59 -2.36 4.56
CA LYS A 39 1.05 -2.33 3.18
C LYS A 39 2.11 -1.26 3.06
N SER A 40 3.36 -1.65 3.28
CA SER A 40 4.44 -1.02 2.54
C SER A 40 4.12 -1.27 1.08
N ASP A 41 3.75 -0.23 0.34
CA ASP A 41 3.46 -0.37 -1.08
C ASP A 41 4.72 -0.92 -1.78
N PRO A 42 4.66 -2.12 -2.40
CA PRO A 42 5.82 -2.68 -3.10
C PRO A 42 6.38 -1.75 -4.18
N ILE A 43 5.54 -0.86 -4.74
CA ILE A 43 5.96 0.18 -5.68
C ILE A 43 6.97 1.12 -5.03
N LEU A 44 6.79 1.49 -3.77
CA LEU A 44 7.74 2.33 -3.03
C LEU A 44 9.08 1.63 -2.78
N SER A 45 9.12 0.30 -2.89
CA SER A 45 10.34 -0.51 -2.78
C SER A 45 10.96 -0.86 -4.14
N MET A 46 10.36 -0.42 -5.27
CA MET A 46 10.94 -0.64 -6.59
C MET A 46 12.25 0.12 -6.75
N GLY A 47 13.23 -0.51 -7.39
CA GLY A 47 14.55 0.10 -7.61
C GLY A 47 15.50 0.06 -6.41
N MET A 48 15.07 -0.43 -5.24
CA MET A 48 15.95 -0.64 -4.07
C MET A 48 17.03 -1.70 -4.34
N HIS A 49 16.72 -2.68 -5.18
CA HIS A 49 17.63 -3.77 -5.58
C HIS A 49 17.62 -3.92 -7.11
N PRO A 50 18.30 -3.02 -7.85
CA PRO A 50 18.35 -3.10 -9.30
C PRO A 50 19.13 -4.34 -9.77
N VAL A 51 18.62 -5.00 -10.81
CA VAL A 51 19.31 -6.14 -11.44
C VAL A 51 20.38 -5.62 -12.39
N SER A 52 21.60 -6.13 -12.25
CA SER A 52 22.67 -5.84 -13.21
C SER A 52 22.38 -6.56 -14.53
N CYS A 53 22.10 -5.79 -15.58
CA CYS A 53 21.69 -6.30 -16.89
C CYS A 53 22.80 -6.17 -17.97
N GLY A 54 24.00 -5.68 -17.61
CA GLY A 54 25.15 -5.59 -18.52
C GLY A 54 25.02 -4.53 -19.63
N VAL A 55 23.91 -3.79 -19.67
CA VAL A 55 23.61 -2.72 -20.62
C VAL A 55 23.38 -1.40 -19.87
N THR A 56 23.90 -0.30 -20.40
CA THR A 56 23.91 1.00 -19.71
C THR A 56 22.61 1.79 -19.87
N ASP A 57 21.81 1.48 -20.90
CA ASP A 57 20.60 2.21 -21.29
C ASP A 57 19.33 1.35 -21.18
N ALA A 58 19.36 0.29 -20.36
CA ALA A 58 18.25 -0.65 -20.20
C ALA A 58 16.91 0.03 -19.84
N SER A 59 16.97 1.07 -19.00
CA SER A 59 15.80 1.83 -18.57
C SER A 59 15.30 2.79 -19.64
N GLU A 60 16.19 3.31 -20.49
CA GLU A 60 15.88 4.28 -21.54
C GLU A 60 15.30 3.60 -22.78
N GLN A 61 15.81 2.42 -23.10
CA GLN A 61 15.39 1.61 -24.25
C GLN A 61 14.60 0.36 -23.83
N ALA A 62 13.85 0.45 -22.73
CA ALA A 62 13.11 -0.69 -22.17
C ALA A 62 12.23 -1.38 -23.22
N ASP A 63 11.51 -0.61 -24.04
CA ASP A 63 10.66 -1.16 -25.11
C ASP A 63 11.48 -1.93 -26.15
N THR A 64 12.63 -1.41 -26.57
CA THR A 64 13.54 -2.09 -27.51
C THR A 64 14.00 -3.45 -26.96
N TYR A 65 14.35 -3.51 -25.67
CA TYR A 65 14.83 -4.72 -25.03
C TYR A 65 13.70 -5.72 -24.69
N ILE A 66 12.49 -5.24 -24.38
CA ILE A 66 11.34 -6.08 -24.01
C ILE A 66 10.69 -6.69 -25.26
N TYR A 67 10.45 -5.89 -26.29
CA TYR A 67 9.72 -6.36 -27.47
C TYR A 67 10.63 -6.98 -28.53
N GLY A 68 11.95 -6.82 -28.37
CA GLY A 68 12.93 -7.23 -29.35
C GLY A 68 12.87 -6.33 -30.58
N PHE A 69 14.04 -5.94 -31.07
CA PHE A 69 14.14 -5.33 -32.39
C PHE A 69 13.77 -6.41 -33.43
N ASN A 70 12.52 -6.41 -33.89
CA ASN A 70 12.13 -7.23 -35.03
C ASN A 70 12.64 -6.50 -36.29
N GLU A 71 13.76 -6.97 -36.84
CA GLU A 71 14.19 -6.68 -38.21
C GLU A 71 13.29 -7.38 -39.24
#